data_AF-A0A354GS91-F1
#
_entry.id   AF-A0A354GS91-F1
#
_cell.length_a   1.000
_cell.length_b   1.000
_cell.length_c   1.000
_cell.angle_alpha   90.00
_cell.angle_beta   90.00
_cell.angle_gamma   90.00
#
_symmetry.space_group_name_H-M   'P 1'
#
loop_
_entity.id
_entity.type
_entity.pdbx_description
1 polymer ?
#
loop_
_entity_poly.entity_id
_entity_poly.type
_entity_poly.pdbx_seq_one_letter_code
_entity_poly.pdbx_strand_id
1 'polypeptide(L)'
;MNSHNRRKPGTPLWRRWLPAVLAAACLGASGCGAFWDDLTRRDFQFKRLYTQPDPLVVLRDSQDADDRARAMRTLHEPARNGGDQRDQDLVVQLLTTAAVSDHQIVCRQAAVFALRDFKDPRAVKALKDAYYAAGSFNPETATILRCQVLSALGTNGQGEAVELLVRVLKEPPVEGASEDKQAKMDERIAAARSLGHFKEYEATAALAGVLRTDQDVALRNRATESLHGITGKDLPADYQQWSDFLSKPDALAKEKTTGSGLSLIGWWTKQ
;
A
#
# COMPACT_ATOMS: atom_id res chain seq x y z
N MET A 1 -79.63 15.32 -17.77
CA MET A 1 -78.97 16.44 -17.07
C MET A 1 -78.71 15.96 -15.64
N ASN A 2 -77.52 15.88 -15.03
CA ASN A 2 -76.21 16.49 -15.29
C ASN A 2 -75.11 15.51 -14.82
N SER A 3 -74.14 15.23 -15.70
CA SER A 3 -72.91 14.52 -15.37
C SER A 3 -71.91 15.47 -14.71
N HIS A 4 -71.81 15.45 -13.38
CA HIS A 4 -70.78 16.21 -12.66
C HIS A 4 -69.40 15.56 -12.81
N ASN A 5 -68.61 16.16 -13.69
CA ASN A 5 -67.22 15.78 -13.98
C ASN A 5 -66.29 16.26 -12.84
N ARG A 6 -66.01 15.39 -11.86
CA ARG A 6 -65.05 15.68 -10.77
C ARG A 6 -63.61 15.54 -11.28
N ARG A 7 -62.96 16.66 -11.57
CA ARG A 7 -61.51 16.71 -11.83
C ARG A 7 -60.75 16.34 -10.56
N LYS A 8 -59.92 15.28 -10.61
CA LYS A 8 -59.03 14.89 -9.51
C LYS A 8 -57.92 15.94 -9.38
N PRO A 9 -57.55 16.36 -8.15
CA PRO A 9 -56.45 17.28 -7.93
C PRO A 9 -55.14 16.65 -8.45
N GLY A 10 -54.44 17.39 -9.32
CA GLY A 10 -53.16 16.95 -9.88
C GLY A 10 -52.14 16.75 -8.77
N THR A 11 -51.43 15.62 -8.80
CA THR A 11 -50.34 15.38 -7.86
C THR A 11 -49.21 16.39 -8.12
N PRO A 12 -48.67 17.01 -7.07
CA PRO A 12 -47.69 18.07 -7.24
C PRO A 12 -46.37 17.49 -7.77
N LEU A 13 -45.78 18.16 -8.76
CA LEU A 13 -44.62 17.69 -9.52
C LEU A 13 -43.41 17.32 -8.64
N TRP A 14 -43.23 17.94 -7.47
CA TRP A 14 -42.13 17.63 -6.55
C TRP A 14 -42.15 16.18 -6.02
N ARG A 15 -43.33 15.56 -5.96
CA ARG A 15 -43.48 14.17 -5.49
C ARG A 15 -42.89 13.14 -6.46
N ARG A 16 -42.69 13.51 -7.73
CA ARG A 16 -42.02 12.65 -8.73
C ARG A 16 -40.49 12.71 -8.64
N TRP A 17 -39.92 13.81 -8.14
CA TRP A 17 -38.48 14.01 -8.11
C TRP A 17 -37.84 13.65 -6.75
N LEU A 18 -38.63 13.65 -5.67
CA LEU A 18 -38.15 13.31 -4.32
C LEU A 18 -37.36 11.98 -4.24
N PRO A 19 -37.81 10.85 -4.83
CA PRO A 19 -37.04 9.61 -4.75
C PRO A 19 -35.74 9.64 -5.56
N ALA A 20 -35.70 10.39 -6.68
CA ALA A 20 -34.47 10.54 -7.48
C ALA A 20 -33.44 11.42 -6.75
N VAL A 21 -33.88 12.48 -6.07
CA VAL A 21 -33.01 13.33 -5.24
C VAL A 21 -32.46 12.56 -4.05
N LEU A 22 -33.29 11.76 -3.37
CA LEU A 22 -32.85 10.88 -2.29
C LEU A 22 -31.84 9.82 -2.77
N ALA A 23 -32.10 9.17 -3.91
CA ALA A 23 -31.18 8.19 -4.47
C ALA A 23 -29.83 8.81 -4.89
N ALA A 24 -29.85 9.99 -5.51
CA ALA A 24 -28.63 10.72 -5.88
C ALA A 24 -27.83 11.17 -4.64
N ALA A 25 -28.50 11.60 -3.57
CA ALA A 25 -27.85 11.94 -2.30
C ALA A 25 -27.20 10.71 -1.64
N CYS A 26 -27.82 9.52 -1.73
CA CYS A 26 -27.24 8.28 -1.22
C CYS A 26 -26.01 7.80 -2.02
N LEU A 27 -25.98 8.03 -3.34
CA LEU A 27 -24.83 7.67 -4.18
C LEU A 27 -23.61 8.58 -3.97
N GLY A 28 -23.83 9.85 -3.58
CA GLY A 28 -22.74 10.75 -3.18
C GLY A 28 -22.09 10.37 -1.85
N ALA A 29 -22.82 9.67 -0.97
CA ALA A 29 -22.35 9.31 0.36
C ALA A 29 -21.64 7.94 0.44
N SER A 30 -21.73 7.10 -0.59
CA SER A 30 -21.17 5.74 -0.56
C SER A 30 -19.69 5.63 -0.95
N GLY A 31 -19.07 6.72 -1.43
CA GLY A 31 -17.68 6.70 -1.93
C GLY A 31 -16.60 7.14 -0.93
N CYS A 32 -16.97 7.77 0.18
CA CYS A 32 -16.01 8.37 1.11
C CYS A 32 -15.98 7.62 2.43
N GLY A 33 -15.29 6.47 2.50
CA GLY A 33 -15.11 5.74 3.77
C GLY A 33 -14.55 6.64 4.90
N ALA A 34 -13.68 7.59 4.55
CA ALA A 34 -13.16 8.59 5.48
C ALA A 34 -14.25 9.51 6.06
N PHE A 35 -15.31 9.81 5.31
CA PHE A 35 -16.40 10.68 5.76
C PHE A 35 -17.24 10.02 6.84
N TRP A 36 -17.63 8.75 6.67
CA TRP A 36 -18.42 8.05 7.67
C TRP A 36 -17.63 7.82 8.95
N ASP A 37 -16.34 7.50 8.83
CA ASP A 37 -15.47 7.35 10.00
C ASP A 37 -15.36 8.68 10.79
N ASP A 38 -15.33 9.83 10.11
CA ASP A 38 -15.42 11.13 10.78
C ASP A 38 -16.77 11.36 11.45
N LEU A 39 -17.87 11.06 10.77
CA LEU A 39 -19.22 11.29 11.28
C LEU A 39 -19.56 10.43 12.51
N THR A 40 -19.01 9.21 12.60
CA THR A 40 -19.28 8.27 13.70
C THR A 40 -18.32 8.39 14.87
N ARG A 41 -17.36 9.31 14.85
CA ARG A 41 -16.44 9.54 15.97
C ARG A 41 -17.17 10.09 17.19
N ARG A 42 -16.79 9.61 18.38
CA ARG A 42 -17.33 10.09 19.66
C ARG A 42 -17.15 11.60 19.83
N ASP A 43 -16.02 12.13 19.35
CA ASP A 43 -15.66 13.55 19.40
C ASP A 43 -15.82 14.22 18.02
N PHE A 44 -16.96 14.02 17.38
CA PHE A 44 -17.25 14.68 16.11
C PHE A 44 -17.23 16.21 16.27
N GLN A 45 -16.31 16.86 15.56
CA GLN A 45 -16.26 18.30 15.41
C GLN A 45 -16.59 18.67 13.98
N PHE A 46 -17.74 19.30 13.75
CA PHE A 46 -18.19 19.70 12.41
C PHE A 46 -17.14 20.52 11.64
N LYS A 47 -16.28 21.27 12.34
CA LYS A 47 -15.16 22.03 11.75
C LYS A 47 -14.13 21.14 11.04
N ARG A 48 -13.90 19.90 11.52
CA ARG A 48 -12.94 18.95 10.94
C ARG A 48 -13.36 18.45 9.55
N LEU A 49 -14.65 18.53 9.20
CA LEU A 49 -15.13 18.19 7.86
C LEU A 49 -14.59 19.13 6.76
N TYR A 50 -14.23 20.37 7.11
CA TYR A 50 -13.82 21.39 6.16
C TYR A 50 -12.38 21.86 6.34
N THR A 51 -11.77 21.58 7.49
CA THR A 51 -10.40 21.99 7.79
C THR A 51 -9.65 20.83 8.41
N GLN A 52 -8.74 20.25 7.65
CA GLN A 52 -7.78 19.29 8.20
C GLN A 52 -6.78 20.07 9.05
N PRO A 53 -6.58 19.69 10.32
CA PRO A 53 -5.52 20.26 11.13
C PRO A 53 -4.16 19.94 10.52
N ASP A 54 -3.18 20.82 10.74
CA ASP A 54 -1.80 20.56 10.34
C ASP A 54 -1.32 19.23 10.95
N PRO A 55 -0.87 18.25 10.13
CA PRO A 55 -0.47 16.95 10.63
C PRO A 55 0.67 17.03 11.65
N LEU A 56 1.59 17.98 11.51
CA LEU A 56 2.70 18.13 12.46
C LEU A 56 2.23 18.59 13.84
N VAL A 57 1.21 19.45 13.88
CA VAL A 57 0.58 19.89 15.13
C VAL A 57 -0.16 18.74 15.79
N VAL A 58 -0.91 17.94 15.02
CA VAL A 58 -1.62 16.77 15.55
C VAL A 58 -0.65 15.74 16.14
N LEU A 59 0.46 15.47 15.46
CA LEU A 59 1.45 14.50 15.93
C LEU A 59 2.16 14.93 17.22
N ARG A 60 2.28 16.24 17.45
CA ARG A 60 2.88 16.80 18.67
C ARG A 60 1.88 16.83 19.84
N ASP A 61 0.64 17.25 19.57
CA ASP A 61 -0.29 17.66 20.61
C ASP A 61 -1.36 16.59 20.93
N SER A 62 -1.69 15.71 19.98
CA SER A 62 -2.72 14.70 20.18
C SER A 62 -2.17 13.46 20.89
N GLN A 63 -2.93 12.94 21.86
CA GLN A 63 -2.71 11.62 22.46
C GLN A 63 -3.57 10.54 21.81
N ASP A 64 -4.56 10.92 21.00
CA ASP A 64 -5.46 10.00 20.34
C ASP A 64 -4.76 9.27 19.17
N ALA A 65 -4.81 7.94 19.21
CA ALA A 65 -4.11 7.11 18.24
C ALA A 65 -4.66 7.27 16.82
N ASP A 66 -5.97 7.45 16.68
CA ASP A 66 -6.61 7.55 15.37
C ASP A 66 -6.30 8.89 14.71
N ASP A 67 -6.34 9.99 15.46
CA ASP A 67 -5.94 11.32 14.98
C ASP A 67 -4.46 11.34 14.56
N ARG A 68 -3.57 10.73 15.36
CA ARG A 68 -2.14 10.61 15.01
C ARG A 68 -1.94 9.74 13.77
N ALA A 69 -2.59 8.59 13.67
CA ALA A 69 -2.50 7.70 12.51
C ALA A 69 -2.99 8.40 11.22
N ARG A 70 -4.06 9.21 11.32
CA ARG A 70 -4.53 10.01 10.18
C ARG A 70 -3.51 11.09 9.79
N ALA A 71 -2.96 11.81 10.76
CA ALA A 71 -1.91 12.80 10.52
C ALA A 71 -0.69 12.16 9.83
N MET A 72 -0.28 10.94 10.22
CA MET A 72 0.83 10.24 9.55
C MET A 72 0.50 9.91 8.08
N ARG A 73 -0.73 9.49 7.77
CA ARG A 73 -1.14 9.17 6.40
C ARG A 73 -1.22 10.39 5.49
N THR A 74 -1.41 11.59 6.04
CA THR A 74 -1.44 12.84 5.28
C THR A 74 -0.05 13.48 5.14
N LEU A 75 0.96 12.98 5.85
CA LEU A 75 2.34 13.44 5.66
C LEU A 75 2.84 13.05 4.28
N HIS A 76 3.48 14.01 3.61
CA HIS A 76 4.15 13.84 2.33
C HIS A 76 5.61 14.25 2.48
N GLU A 77 6.46 13.70 1.61
CA GLU A 77 7.90 13.98 1.60
C GLU A 77 8.18 15.47 1.34
N PRO A 78 8.66 16.25 2.33
CA PRO A 78 8.82 17.71 2.19
C PRO A 78 9.71 18.11 1.02
N ALA A 79 10.85 17.43 0.82
CA ALA A 79 11.80 17.73 -0.26
C ALA A 79 11.17 17.66 -1.66
N ARG A 80 10.13 16.83 -1.86
CA ARG A 80 9.40 16.70 -3.13
C ARG A 80 8.25 17.69 -3.28
N ASN A 81 7.86 18.36 -2.21
CA ASN A 81 6.71 19.26 -2.14
C ASN A 81 7.12 20.71 -1.81
N GLY A 82 8.38 21.06 -2.03
CA GLY A 82 8.90 22.42 -1.82
C GLY A 82 9.20 22.79 -0.36
N GLY A 83 9.21 21.82 0.55
CA GLY A 83 9.67 21.99 1.92
C GLY A 83 11.20 22.02 2.02
N ASP A 84 11.72 22.43 3.18
CA ASP A 84 13.16 22.49 3.40
C ASP A 84 13.74 21.15 3.92
N GLN A 85 15.06 21.07 4.04
CA GLN A 85 15.73 19.87 4.54
C GLN A 85 15.42 19.59 6.02
N ARG A 86 15.13 20.63 6.81
CA ARG A 86 14.83 20.46 8.24
C ARG A 86 13.47 19.79 8.41
N ASP A 87 12.49 20.20 7.60
CA ASP A 87 11.17 19.58 7.55
C ASP A 87 11.28 18.12 7.08
N GLN A 88 12.10 17.85 6.06
CA GLN A 88 12.38 16.48 5.61
C GLN A 88 12.94 15.62 6.75
N ASP A 89 13.95 16.12 7.46
CA ASP A 89 14.59 15.41 8.57
C ASP A 89 13.60 15.16 9.72
N LEU A 90 12.80 16.17 10.08
CA LEU A 90 11.78 16.08 11.11
C LEU A 90 10.71 15.03 10.77
N VAL A 91 10.17 15.09 9.54
CA VAL A 91 9.11 14.17 9.10
C VAL A 91 9.62 12.73 9.05
N VAL A 92 10.81 12.50 8.48
CA VAL A 92 11.42 11.16 8.45
C VAL A 92 11.68 10.65 9.86
N GLN A 93 12.17 11.49 10.78
CA GLN A 93 12.39 11.11 12.17
C GLN A 93 11.09 10.75 12.89
N LEU A 94 10.02 11.55 12.73
CA LEU A 94 8.72 11.29 13.33
C LEU A 94 8.13 9.97 12.83
N LEU A 95 8.12 9.74 11.50
CA LEU A 95 7.60 8.52 10.91
C LEU A 95 8.43 7.29 11.31
N THR A 96 9.76 7.40 11.35
CA THR A 96 10.63 6.32 11.82
C THR A 96 10.33 5.96 13.27
N THR A 97 10.25 6.97 14.15
CA THR A 97 9.96 6.76 15.57
C THR A 97 8.59 6.11 15.77
N ALA A 98 7.58 6.57 15.04
CA ALA A 98 6.25 5.97 15.06
C ALA A 98 6.25 4.52 14.55
N ALA A 99 6.90 4.24 13.42
CA ALA A 99 6.95 2.89 12.84
C ALA A 99 7.68 1.88 13.76
N VAL A 100 8.69 2.31 14.50
CA VAL A 100 9.53 1.43 15.33
C VAL A 100 9.01 1.29 16.75
N SER A 101 8.58 2.39 17.39
CA SER A 101 8.41 2.44 18.84
C SER A 101 7.00 2.79 19.30
N ASP A 102 6.05 3.10 18.42
CA ASP A 102 4.69 3.42 18.86
C ASP A 102 4.04 2.22 19.56
N HIS A 103 3.32 2.47 20.65
CA HIS A 103 2.62 1.42 21.38
C HIS A 103 1.35 0.95 20.66
N GLN A 104 0.75 1.80 19.82
CA GLN A 104 -0.47 1.50 19.09
C GLN A 104 -0.15 0.98 17.70
N ILE A 105 -0.70 -0.18 17.36
CA ILE A 105 -0.51 -0.80 16.05
C ILE A 105 -1.01 0.09 14.92
N VAL A 106 -2.12 0.81 15.10
CA VAL A 106 -2.70 1.69 14.06
C VAL A 106 -1.74 2.81 13.66
N CYS A 107 -1.00 3.37 14.62
CA CYS A 107 0.03 4.39 14.38
C CYS A 107 1.23 3.79 13.63
N ARG A 108 1.70 2.60 14.04
CA ARG A 108 2.79 1.91 13.32
C ARG A 108 2.44 1.63 11.87
N GLN A 109 1.24 1.10 11.63
CA GLN A 109 0.76 0.80 10.29
C GLN A 109 0.65 2.07 9.45
N ALA A 110 0.13 3.16 10.01
CA ALA A 110 0.05 4.45 9.33
C ALA A 110 1.44 4.99 8.97
N ALA A 111 2.41 4.91 9.88
CA ALA A 111 3.78 5.32 9.62
C ALA A 111 4.45 4.47 8.54
N VAL A 112 4.28 3.14 8.57
CA VAL A 112 4.78 2.22 7.54
C VAL A 112 4.17 2.56 6.16
N PHE A 113 2.87 2.86 6.11
CA PHE A 113 2.22 3.28 4.87
C PHE A 113 2.76 4.60 4.34
N ALA A 114 3.03 5.58 5.20
CA ALA A 114 3.62 6.85 4.78
C ALA A 114 5.05 6.65 4.26
N LEU A 115 5.90 5.92 5.01
CA LEU A 115 7.28 5.64 4.63
C LEU A 115 7.41 4.88 3.30
N ARG A 116 6.43 4.06 2.94
CA ARG A 116 6.36 3.38 1.64
C ARG A 116 6.54 4.34 0.47
N ASP A 117 5.94 5.53 0.55
CA ASP A 117 5.85 6.47 -0.57
C ASP A 117 7.02 7.48 -0.59
N PHE A 118 7.87 7.48 0.46
CA PHE A 118 9.05 8.35 0.58
C PHE A 118 10.24 7.82 -0.23
N LYS A 119 10.90 8.71 -0.97
CA LYS A 119 12.08 8.36 -1.79
C LYS A 119 13.41 8.60 -1.09
N ASP A 120 13.38 9.16 0.12
CA ASP A 120 14.52 9.22 1.02
C ASP A 120 15.09 7.82 1.33
N PRO A 121 16.42 7.60 1.20
CA PRO A 121 17.04 6.31 1.54
C PRO A 121 16.86 5.90 3.00
N ARG A 122 16.70 6.87 3.90
CA ARG A 122 16.43 6.60 5.33
C ARG A 122 15.09 5.88 5.54
N ALA A 123 14.14 6.00 4.62
CA ALA A 123 12.85 5.33 4.70
C ALA A 123 12.99 3.80 4.65
N VAL A 124 13.89 3.27 3.81
CA VAL A 124 14.17 1.83 3.75
C VAL A 124 14.74 1.33 5.06
N LYS A 125 15.70 2.06 5.63
CA LYS A 125 16.26 1.73 6.94
C LYS A 125 15.17 1.72 8.02
N ALA A 126 14.31 2.73 8.05
CA ALA A 126 13.20 2.82 9.00
C ALA A 126 12.22 1.65 8.85
N LEU A 127 11.90 1.24 7.62
CA LEU A 127 11.07 0.07 7.35
C LEU A 127 11.74 -1.23 7.83
N LYS A 128 13.05 -1.42 7.58
CA LYS A 128 13.81 -2.56 8.12
C LYS A 128 13.77 -2.59 9.65
N ASP A 129 13.98 -1.45 10.29
CA ASP A 129 13.95 -1.33 11.76
C ASP A 129 12.54 -1.67 12.30
N ALA A 130 11.48 -1.22 11.62
CA ALA A 130 10.09 -1.53 11.97
C ALA A 130 9.73 -3.02 11.85
N TYR A 131 10.28 -3.73 10.85
CA TYR A 131 10.12 -5.18 10.70
C TYR A 131 10.60 -5.95 11.94
N TYR A 132 11.80 -5.60 12.43
CA TYR A 132 12.39 -6.25 13.60
C TYR A 132 11.71 -5.82 14.91
N ALA A 133 11.29 -4.55 15.01
CA ALA A 133 10.58 -4.03 16.18
C ALA A 133 9.14 -4.53 16.31
N ALA A 134 8.57 -5.17 15.29
CA ALA A 134 7.22 -5.75 15.33
C ALA A 134 7.05 -6.82 16.41
N GLY A 135 8.14 -7.45 16.86
CA GLY A 135 8.13 -8.47 17.93
C GLY A 135 7.66 -7.97 19.30
N SER A 136 7.46 -6.65 19.49
CA SER A 136 6.88 -6.11 20.73
C SER A 136 5.37 -6.35 20.87
N PHE A 137 4.68 -6.79 19.82
CA PHE A 137 3.26 -7.15 19.86
C PHE A 137 3.06 -8.65 20.05
N ASN A 138 1.80 -9.06 20.27
CA ASN A 138 1.45 -10.47 20.18
C ASN A 138 1.79 -11.05 18.79
N PRO A 139 2.01 -12.37 18.66
CA PRO A 139 2.50 -12.99 17.42
C PRO A 139 1.63 -12.70 16.18
N GLU A 140 0.31 -12.71 16.32
CA GLU A 140 -0.63 -12.44 15.22
C GLU A 140 -0.47 -11.00 14.70
N THR A 141 -0.48 -10.03 15.61
CA THR A 141 -0.32 -8.61 15.26
C THR A 141 1.07 -8.32 14.69
N ALA A 142 2.11 -8.94 15.25
CA ALA A 142 3.48 -8.83 14.76
C ALA A 142 3.60 -9.32 13.31
N THR A 143 2.95 -10.44 12.99
CA THR A 143 2.92 -11.02 11.63
C THR A 143 2.25 -10.09 10.63
N ILE A 144 1.08 -9.52 10.99
CA ILE A 144 0.36 -8.56 10.14
C ILE A 144 1.26 -7.35 9.83
N LEU A 145 1.91 -6.79 10.86
CA LEU A 145 2.80 -5.64 10.69
C LEU A 145 4.01 -5.98 9.82
N ARG A 146 4.64 -7.14 10.02
CA ARG A 146 5.79 -7.60 9.21
C ARG A 146 5.41 -7.77 7.75
N CYS A 147 4.31 -8.45 7.45
CA CYS A 147 3.81 -8.60 6.07
C CYS A 147 3.55 -7.24 5.41
N GLN A 148 2.99 -6.28 6.16
CA GLN A 148 2.78 -4.93 5.68
C GLN A 148 4.10 -4.19 5.41
N VAL A 149 5.10 -4.32 6.28
CA VAL A 149 6.43 -3.74 6.08
C VAL A 149 7.13 -4.33 4.86
N LEU A 150 7.07 -5.65 4.65
CA LEU A 150 7.63 -6.31 3.46
C LEU A 150 6.99 -5.77 2.17
N SER A 151 5.66 -5.65 2.16
CA SER A 151 4.92 -5.04 1.05
C SER A 151 5.30 -3.57 0.81
N ALA A 152 5.49 -2.80 1.88
CA ALA A 152 5.94 -1.41 1.81
C ALA A 152 7.35 -1.30 1.22
N LEU A 153 8.28 -2.18 1.63
CA LEU A 153 9.63 -2.28 1.05
C LEU A 153 9.59 -2.58 -0.45
N GLY A 154 8.73 -3.52 -0.87
CA GLY A 154 8.52 -3.83 -2.30
C GLY A 154 8.01 -2.63 -3.10
N THR A 155 6.97 -1.96 -2.60
CA THR A 155 6.36 -0.82 -3.27
C THR A 155 7.27 0.41 -3.29
N ASN A 156 8.12 0.58 -2.27
CA ASN A 156 9.07 1.68 -2.20
C ASN A 156 10.07 1.62 -3.36
N GLY A 157 10.51 0.41 -3.73
CA GLY A 157 11.27 0.11 -4.94
C GLY A 157 12.77 0.44 -4.85
N GLN A 158 13.29 0.72 -3.66
CA GLN A 158 14.71 1.00 -3.45
C GLN A 158 15.51 -0.30 -3.27
N GLY A 159 16.59 -0.49 -4.04
CA GLY A 159 17.36 -1.74 -4.08
C GLY A 159 17.94 -2.19 -2.74
N GLU A 160 18.16 -1.28 -1.79
CA GLU A 160 18.59 -1.62 -0.42
C GLU A 160 17.60 -2.56 0.30
N ALA A 161 16.33 -2.58 -0.10
CA ALA A 161 15.32 -3.47 0.46
C ALA A 161 15.52 -4.95 0.09
N VAL A 162 16.17 -5.23 -1.05
CA VAL A 162 16.30 -6.58 -1.63
C VAL A 162 16.95 -7.55 -0.65
N GLU A 163 18.00 -7.12 0.06
CA GLU A 163 18.71 -7.95 1.03
C GLU A 163 17.78 -8.55 2.10
N LEU A 164 16.91 -7.73 2.71
CA LEU A 164 15.98 -8.20 3.74
C LEU A 164 14.91 -9.10 3.13
N LEU A 165 14.36 -8.73 1.98
CA LEU A 165 13.33 -9.53 1.30
C LEU A 165 13.87 -10.92 0.90
N VAL A 166 15.09 -10.99 0.36
CA VAL A 166 15.75 -12.26 0.04
C VAL A 166 16.04 -13.07 1.30
N ARG A 167 16.46 -12.42 2.39
CA ARG A 167 16.67 -13.08 3.69
C ARG A 167 15.39 -13.75 4.17
N VAL A 168 14.28 -13.01 4.23
CA VAL A 168 12.98 -13.53 4.69
C VAL A 168 12.48 -14.64 3.78
N LEU A 169 12.58 -14.49 2.46
CA LEU A 169 12.15 -15.53 1.50
C LEU A 169 12.88 -16.87 1.72
N LYS A 170 14.18 -16.80 2.05
CA LYS A 170 15.06 -17.97 2.25
C LYS A 170 14.99 -18.56 3.67
N GLU A 171 14.21 -17.99 4.59
CA GLU A 171 14.03 -18.60 5.91
C GLU A 171 13.48 -20.04 5.77
N PRO A 172 14.06 -21.02 6.47
CA PRO A 172 13.57 -22.39 6.40
C PRO A 172 12.15 -22.49 7.00
N PRO A 173 11.36 -23.48 6.59
CA PRO A 173 10.08 -23.77 7.24
C PRO A 173 10.29 -23.95 8.75
N VAL A 174 9.45 -23.28 9.54
CA VAL A 174 9.53 -23.37 11.01
C VAL A 174 8.92 -24.68 11.49
N GLU A 175 9.58 -25.34 12.42
CA GLU A 175 9.00 -26.45 13.19
C GLU A 175 8.28 -25.88 14.41
N GLY A 176 7.08 -26.38 14.72
CA GLY A 176 6.29 -25.85 15.83
C GLY A 176 4.78 -25.90 15.60
N ALA A 177 4.08 -25.03 16.32
CA ALA A 177 2.64 -24.87 16.23
C ALA A 177 2.21 -24.49 14.81
N SER A 178 0.99 -24.88 14.42
CA SER A 178 0.45 -24.55 13.10
C SER A 178 0.37 -23.05 12.84
N GLU A 179 0.13 -22.25 13.88
CA GLU A 179 0.05 -20.79 13.79
C GLU A 179 1.40 -20.16 13.45
N ASP A 180 2.49 -20.58 14.12
CA ASP A 180 3.84 -20.09 13.83
C ASP A 180 4.30 -20.44 12.41
N LYS A 181 3.94 -21.66 11.95
CA LYS A 181 4.18 -22.10 10.57
C LYS A 181 3.47 -21.23 9.55
N GLN A 182 2.19 -20.94 9.79
CA GLN A 182 1.39 -20.10 8.90
C GLN A 182 1.93 -18.67 8.86
N ALA A 183 2.20 -18.07 10.02
CA ALA A 183 2.75 -16.73 10.13
C ALA A 183 4.05 -16.58 9.33
N LYS A 184 4.95 -17.55 9.47
CA LYS A 184 6.22 -17.57 8.73
C LYS A 184 6.03 -17.80 7.23
N MET A 185 5.08 -18.64 6.85
CA MET A 185 4.72 -18.80 5.43
C MET A 185 4.18 -17.49 4.84
N ASP A 186 3.33 -16.76 5.57
CA ASP A 186 2.78 -15.49 5.13
C ASP A 186 3.87 -14.42 4.92
N GLU A 187 4.83 -14.34 5.85
CA GLU A 187 6.02 -13.47 5.70
C GLU A 187 6.81 -13.82 4.43
N ARG A 188 7.05 -15.11 4.15
CA ARG A 188 7.77 -15.58 2.95
C ARG A 188 7.01 -15.26 1.66
N ILE A 189 5.69 -15.47 1.63
CA ILE A 189 4.83 -15.14 0.48
C ILE A 189 4.82 -13.63 0.23
N ALA A 190 4.74 -12.82 1.30
CA ALA A 190 4.81 -11.36 1.19
C ALA A 190 6.17 -10.90 0.64
N ALA A 191 7.28 -11.51 1.09
CA ALA A 191 8.61 -11.24 0.57
C ALA A 191 8.74 -11.63 -0.91
N ALA A 192 8.27 -12.82 -1.31
CA ALA A 192 8.25 -13.26 -2.70
C ALA A 192 7.48 -12.28 -3.61
N ARG A 193 6.28 -11.86 -3.19
CA ARG A 193 5.49 -10.85 -3.91
C ARG A 193 6.26 -9.54 -4.05
N SER A 194 6.89 -9.09 -2.96
CA SER A 194 7.59 -7.81 -2.90
C SER A 194 8.84 -7.80 -3.77
N LEU A 195 9.56 -8.93 -3.86
CA LEU A 195 10.68 -9.11 -4.80
C LEU A 195 10.25 -8.97 -6.27
N GLY A 196 8.98 -9.22 -6.58
CA GLY A 196 8.35 -8.96 -7.88
C GLY A 196 8.45 -7.51 -8.38
N HIS A 197 8.80 -6.56 -7.52
CA HIS A 197 8.97 -5.15 -7.86
C HIS A 197 10.42 -4.77 -8.22
N PHE A 198 11.36 -5.72 -8.10
CA PHE A 198 12.80 -5.50 -8.27
C PHE A 198 13.31 -6.18 -9.54
N LYS A 199 14.11 -5.46 -10.32
CA LYS A 199 14.69 -5.96 -11.58
C LYS A 199 16.12 -6.47 -11.40
N GLU A 200 16.64 -6.44 -10.18
CA GLU A 200 17.97 -6.89 -9.83
C GLU A 200 18.10 -8.41 -9.98
N TYR A 201 19.26 -8.86 -10.46
CA TYR A 201 19.55 -10.28 -10.61
C TYR A 201 19.40 -11.04 -9.29
N GLU A 202 19.80 -10.44 -8.17
CA GLU A 202 19.66 -11.05 -6.84
C GLU A 202 18.20 -11.40 -6.49
N ALA A 203 17.25 -10.50 -6.79
CA ALA A 203 15.83 -10.72 -6.53
C ALA A 203 15.28 -11.88 -7.38
N THR A 204 15.54 -11.84 -8.69
CA THR A 204 15.09 -12.89 -9.62
C THR A 204 15.75 -14.25 -9.33
N ALA A 205 17.04 -14.28 -9.00
CA ALA A 205 17.75 -15.49 -8.62
C ALA A 205 17.21 -16.09 -7.31
N ALA A 206 16.85 -15.26 -6.33
CA ALA A 206 16.22 -15.72 -5.09
C ALA A 206 14.84 -16.36 -5.36
N LEU A 207 14.01 -15.73 -6.19
CA LEU A 207 12.70 -16.26 -6.59
C LEU A 207 12.83 -17.58 -7.36
N ALA A 208 13.77 -17.68 -8.31
CA ALA A 208 14.04 -18.93 -9.01
C ALA A 208 14.52 -20.02 -8.03
N GLY A 209 15.36 -19.65 -7.04
CA GLY A 209 15.82 -20.55 -6.00
C GLY A 209 14.68 -21.25 -5.23
N VAL A 210 13.60 -20.54 -4.93
CA VAL A 210 12.39 -21.11 -4.29
C VAL A 210 11.79 -22.24 -5.12
N LEU A 211 11.73 -22.10 -6.45
CA LEU A 211 11.18 -23.15 -7.33
C LEU A 211 11.98 -24.46 -7.27
N ARG A 212 13.25 -24.39 -6.86
CA ARG A 212 14.13 -25.54 -6.68
C ARG A 212 14.00 -26.16 -5.28
N THR A 213 13.97 -25.33 -4.24
CA THR A 213 14.14 -25.80 -2.86
C THR A 213 12.84 -26.01 -2.11
N ASP A 214 11.82 -25.22 -2.39
CA ASP A 214 10.56 -25.27 -1.66
C ASP A 214 9.56 -26.26 -2.27
N GLN A 215 8.82 -26.93 -1.41
CA GLN A 215 7.73 -27.84 -1.80
C GLN A 215 6.35 -27.19 -1.68
N ASP A 216 6.25 -26.05 -0.98
CA ASP A 216 4.98 -25.36 -0.78
C ASP A 216 4.44 -24.78 -2.09
N VAL A 217 3.22 -25.19 -2.45
CA VAL A 217 2.59 -24.82 -3.72
C VAL A 217 2.27 -23.32 -3.77
N ALA A 218 1.82 -22.73 -2.67
CA ALA A 218 1.44 -21.32 -2.63
C ALA A 218 2.67 -20.41 -2.81
N LEU A 219 3.78 -20.74 -2.14
CA LEU A 219 5.03 -20.00 -2.26
C LEU A 219 5.64 -20.12 -3.66
N ARG A 220 5.65 -21.32 -4.26
CA ARG A 220 6.12 -21.54 -5.64
C ARG A 220 5.28 -20.79 -6.68
N ASN A 221 3.95 -20.82 -6.55
CA ASN A 221 3.06 -20.08 -7.44
C ASN A 221 3.33 -18.58 -7.33
N ARG A 222 3.44 -18.06 -6.09
CA ARG A 222 3.77 -16.64 -5.88
C ARG A 222 5.13 -16.26 -6.47
N ALA A 223 6.15 -17.11 -6.31
CA ALA A 223 7.47 -16.86 -6.88
C ALA A 223 7.43 -16.82 -8.42
N THR A 224 6.66 -17.74 -9.03
CA THR A 224 6.45 -17.79 -10.49
C THR A 224 5.71 -16.55 -10.98
N GLU A 225 4.62 -16.14 -10.33
CA GLU A 225 3.89 -14.89 -10.65
C GLU A 225 4.80 -13.66 -10.58
N SER A 226 5.69 -13.63 -9.59
CA SER A 226 6.62 -12.51 -9.40
C SER A 226 7.69 -12.48 -10.50
N LEU A 227 8.21 -13.65 -10.89
CA LEU A 227 9.11 -13.79 -12.04
C LEU A 227 8.42 -13.39 -13.36
N HIS A 228 7.15 -13.78 -13.56
CA HIS A 228 6.34 -13.32 -14.69
C HIS A 228 6.22 -11.79 -14.70
N GLY A 229 5.90 -11.20 -13.55
CA GLY A 229 5.76 -9.75 -13.40
C GLY A 229 7.04 -8.97 -13.73
N ILE A 230 8.21 -9.47 -13.30
CA ILE A 230 9.50 -8.81 -13.55
C ILE A 230 9.94 -8.97 -15.01
N THR A 231 9.79 -10.17 -15.58
CA THR A 231 10.42 -10.54 -16.86
C THR A 231 9.49 -10.46 -18.07
N GLY A 232 8.18 -10.42 -17.84
CA GLY A 232 7.16 -10.53 -18.89
C GLY A 232 7.16 -11.87 -19.62
N LYS A 233 7.81 -12.90 -19.07
CA LYS A 233 7.86 -14.25 -19.67
C LYS A 233 6.88 -15.17 -18.98
N ASP A 234 6.12 -15.92 -19.78
CA ASP A 234 5.23 -16.97 -19.31
C ASP A 234 5.95 -18.33 -19.39
N LEU A 235 6.78 -18.61 -18.37
CA LEU A 235 7.44 -19.91 -18.20
C LEU A 235 6.75 -20.70 -17.07
N PRO A 236 6.72 -22.04 -17.14
CA PRO A 236 6.18 -22.85 -16.07
C PRO A 236 6.98 -22.68 -14.76
N ALA A 237 6.42 -23.16 -13.65
CA ALA A 237 7.06 -23.17 -12.32
C ALA A 237 8.21 -24.20 -12.20
N ASP A 238 9.09 -24.23 -13.21
CA ASP A 238 10.24 -25.12 -13.33
C ASP A 238 11.55 -24.33 -13.18
N TYR A 239 12.40 -24.77 -12.24
CA TYR A 239 13.65 -24.07 -11.93
C TYR A 239 14.62 -23.99 -13.12
N GLN A 240 14.79 -25.07 -13.89
CA GLN A 240 15.80 -25.12 -14.94
C GLN A 240 15.46 -24.12 -16.04
N GLN A 241 14.20 -24.04 -16.45
CA GLN A 241 13.76 -23.07 -17.46
C GLN A 241 13.99 -21.62 -17.02
N TRP A 242 13.71 -21.28 -15.76
CA TRP A 242 13.98 -19.95 -15.22
C TRP A 242 15.47 -19.67 -15.10
N SER A 243 16.27 -20.63 -14.63
CA SER A 243 17.73 -20.50 -14.51
C SER A 243 18.39 -20.27 -15.88
N ASP A 244 18.01 -21.07 -16.88
CA ASP A 244 18.52 -20.94 -18.25
C ASP A 244 18.14 -19.58 -18.86
N PHE A 245 16.92 -19.11 -18.60
CA PHE A 245 16.49 -17.78 -19.03
C PHE A 245 17.30 -16.67 -18.36
N LEU A 246 17.43 -16.69 -17.03
CA LEU A 246 18.12 -15.65 -16.24
C LEU A 246 19.63 -15.63 -16.45
N SER A 247 20.24 -16.72 -16.91
CA SER A 247 21.67 -16.79 -17.26
C SER A 247 22.05 -15.95 -18.48
N LYS A 248 21.08 -15.56 -19.31
CA LYS A 248 21.32 -14.75 -20.51
C LYS A 248 21.54 -13.30 -20.09
N PRO A 249 22.64 -12.63 -20.53
CA PRO A 249 22.95 -11.24 -20.12
C PRO A 249 21.86 -10.23 -20.52
N ASP A 250 21.08 -10.55 -21.56
CA ASP A 250 19.98 -9.71 -22.05
C ASP A 250 18.63 -9.95 -21.34
N ALA A 251 18.54 -10.91 -20.40
CA ALA A 251 17.27 -11.36 -19.85
C ALA A 251 16.49 -10.26 -19.11
N LEU A 252 17.22 -9.36 -18.44
CA LEU A 252 16.65 -8.26 -17.65
C LEU A 252 16.78 -6.89 -18.35
N ALA A 253 17.53 -6.81 -19.46
CA ALA A 253 17.92 -5.55 -20.10
C ALA A 253 16.90 -5.00 -21.11
N LYS A 254 15.84 -5.76 -21.45
CA LYS A 254 14.94 -5.45 -22.57
C LYS A 254 13.52 -5.15 -22.13
N GLU A 255 13.34 -4.11 -21.33
CA GLU A 255 12.12 -3.31 -21.44
C GLU A 255 12.51 -2.01 -22.11
N LYS A 256 12.53 -2.03 -23.46
CA LYS A 256 12.38 -0.78 -24.19
C LYS A 256 11.12 -0.17 -23.61
N THR A 257 11.24 0.98 -22.96
CA THR A 257 10.12 1.89 -22.78
C THR A 257 9.48 2.01 -24.16
N THR A 258 8.45 1.21 -24.42
CA THR A 258 7.49 1.47 -25.46
C THR A 258 6.85 2.73 -24.95
N GLY A 259 7.50 3.84 -25.29
CA GLY A 259 7.04 5.16 -24.96
C GLY A 259 5.57 5.13 -25.31
N SER A 260 4.74 5.34 -24.30
CA SER A 260 3.43 5.90 -24.51
C SER A 260 3.69 7.27 -25.13
N GLY A 261 4.04 7.23 -26.42
CA GLY A 261 3.99 8.32 -27.35
C GLY A 261 2.52 8.59 -27.56
N LEU A 262 1.87 9.09 -26.51
CA LEU A 262 0.96 10.20 -26.65
C LEU A 262 1.83 11.36 -27.17
N SER A 263 2.16 11.25 -28.46
CA SER A 263 2.36 12.39 -29.33
C SER A 263 1.14 13.26 -29.10
N LEU A 264 1.28 14.24 -28.20
CA LEU A 264 0.46 15.42 -28.16
C LEU A 264 0.54 16.04 -29.55
N ILE A 265 -0.41 15.67 -30.40
CA ILE A 265 -0.67 16.36 -31.66
C ILE A 265 -0.87 17.82 -31.25
N GLY A 266 0.06 18.68 -31.65
CA GLY A 266 -0.06 20.12 -31.48
C GLY A 266 -1.31 20.61 -32.21
N TRP A 267 -2.32 20.99 -31.43
CA TRP A 267 -3.49 21.73 -31.90
C TRP A 267 -3.44 23.16 -31.35
N TRP A 268 -2.41 23.94 -31.68
CA TRP A 268 -2.41 25.39 -31.48
C TRP A 268 -1.62 26.09 -32.59
N THR A 269 -2.28 26.28 -33.74
CA THR A 269 -2.01 27.40 -34.66
C THR A 269 -3.23 27.61 -35.54
N LYS A 270 -3.95 28.71 -35.27
CA LYS A 270 -5.02 29.42 -36.00
C LYS A 270 -5.95 29.99 -34.91
N GLN A 271 -6.14 31.29 -34.73
CA GLN A 271 -5.93 32.49 -35.55
C GLN A 271 -5.53 33.65 -34.64
#